data_AF-A0A8T1UFD9-F1
#
_entry.id   AF-A0A8T1UFD9-F1
#
_cell.length_a   1.000
_cell.length_b   1.000
_cell.length_c   1.000
_cell.angle_alpha   90.00
_cell.angle_beta   90.00
_cell.angle_gamma   90.00
#
_symmetry.space_group_name_H-M   'P 1'
#
loop_
_entity.id
_entity.type
_entity.pdbx_description
1 polymer ?
#
loop_
_entity_poly.entity_id
_entity_poly.type
_entity_poly.pdbx_seq_one_letter_code
_entity_poly.pdbx_strand_id
1 'polypeptide(L)'
;MIQPLLEEEDEEDDEMDPLEQLEPVDTMMTVTVVEPAIQALDSFEQAKRIQPNNVKAIYNYSVALLHLDRPQEAQRLLRRILELDSTHQKATIALSHLNSPIL
;
A
#
# COMPACT_ATOMS: atom_id res chain seq x y z
N MET A 1 45.53 49.05 -15.40
CA MET A 1 44.28 48.78 -14.66
C MET A 1 44.26 47.30 -14.35
N ILE A 2 44.28 46.96 -13.07
CA ILE A 2 44.07 45.59 -12.59
C ILE A 2 42.60 45.53 -12.19
N GLN A 3 41.82 44.64 -12.80
CA GLN A 3 40.55 44.19 -12.21
C GLN A 3 40.79 42.81 -11.57
N PRO A 4 40.28 42.56 -10.36
CA PRO A 4 40.63 41.41 -9.54
C PRO A 4 39.71 40.20 -9.78
N LEU A 5 40.28 39.04 -9.48
CA LEU A 5 39.74 37.80 -8.90
C LEU A 5 38.21 37.62 -8.85
N LEU A 6 37.74 36.50 -9.40
CA LEU A 6 36.97 35.48 -8.68
C LEU A 6 37.04 34.20 -9.55
N GLU A 7 38.03 33.36 -9.24
CA GLU A 7 37.91 31.91 -9.43
C GLU A 7 36.87 31.47 -8.40
N GLU A 8 35.63 31.22 -8.81
CA GLU A 8 34.72 30.40 -8.03
C GLU A 8 34.70 29.03 -8.69
N GLU A 9 35.20 28.08 -7.92
CA GLU A 9 35.42 26.69 -8.26
C GLU A 9 34.08 26.03 -8.59
N ASP A 10 34.04 25.30 -9.71
CA ASP A 10 33.02 24.30 -9.96
C ASP A 10 33.14 23.21 -8.87
N GLU A 11 32.46 23.39 -7.73
CA GLU A 11 32.26 22.35 -6.72
C GLU A 11 30.85 21.77 -6.88
N GLU A 12 30.82 20.72 -7.69
CA GLU A 12 30.06 19.48 -7.55
C GLU A 12 28.68 19.54 -6.86
N ASP A 13 27.67 19.20 -7.65
CA ASP A 13 26.45 18.52 -7.21
C ASP A 13 26.76 17.52 -6.07
N ASP A 14 26.28 17.79 -4.86
CA ASP A 14 26.06 16.74 -3.86
C ASP A 14 24.75 17.03 -3.11
N GLU A 15 23.70 16.47 -3.72
CA GLU A 15 22.51 15.87 -3.10
C GLU A 15 21.90 16.61 -1.89
N MET A 16 20.84 17.36 -2.17
CA MET A 16 19.74 17.49 -1.20
C MET A 16 19.28 16.08 -0.80
N ASP A 17 19.48 15.69 0.45
CA ASP A 17 18.98 14.41 0.99
C ASP A 17 17.45 14.36 0.76
N PRO A 18 16.94 13.46 -0.11
CA PRO A 18 15.52 13.39 -0.43
C PRO A 18 14.64 12.99 0.77
N LEU A 19 15.23 12.63 1.90
CA LEU A 19 14.52 12.10 3.07
C LEU A 19 14.12 13.18 4.10
N GLU A 20 14.62 14.42 4.01
CA GLU A 20 14.44 15.41 5.07
C GLU A 20 13.21 16.34 4.91
N GLN A 21 12.37 16.12 3.89
CA GLN A 21 11.10 16.87 3.69
C GLN A 21 9.82 16.06 3.98
N LEU A 22 9.89 15.03 4.82
CA LEU A 22 8.72 14.34 5.33
C LEU A 22 8.41 14.78 6.76
N GLU A 23 7.38 15.62 6.89
CA GLU A 23 6.73 15.93 8.18
C GLU A 23 6.40 14.63 8.94
N PRO A 24 6.89 14.45 10.19
CA PRO A 24 6.82 13.18 10.89
C PRO A 24 5.43 12.97 11.52
N VAL A 25 4.45 12.65 10.69
CA VAL A 25 3.18 12.01 11.09
C VAL A 25 2.81 10.86 10.13
N ASP A 26 3.30 10.87 8.87
CA ASP A 26 2.98 9.85 7.83
C ASP A 26 4.07 8.77 7.61
N THR A 27 5.24 8.87 8.23
CA THR A 27 6.36 7.91 8.01
C THR A 27 6.04 6.51 8.55
N MET A 28 5.15 6.42 9.53
CA MET A 28 4.71 5.13 10.08
C MET A 28 3.77 4.38 9.11
N MET A 29 3.02 5.11 8.29
CA MET A 29 2.13 4.57 7.25
C MET A 29 2.87 4.30 5.93
N THR A 30 3.91 5.06 5.60
CA THR A 30 4.59 4.98 4.29
C THR A 30 5.67 3.88 4.18
N VAL A 31 6.49 3.62 5.20
CA VAL A 31 7.58 2.62 5.08
C VAL A 31 7.13 1.20 5.47
N THR A 32 6.16 1.06 6.37
CA THR A 32 5.77 -0.27 6.90
C THR A 32 4.58 -0.89 6.17
N VAL A 33 3.71 -0.07 5.56
CA VAL A 33 2.39 -0.51 5.05
C VAL A 33 2.36 -0.58 3.52
N VAL A 34 3.20 0.20 2.83
CA VAL A 34 3.24 0.22 1.36
C VAL A 34 3.82 -1.09 0.79
N GLU A 35 4.88 -1.62 1.39
CA GLU A 35 5.54 -2.85 0.92
C GLU A 35 4.60 -4.08 0.90
N PRO A 36 3.85 -4.36 1.99
CA PRO A 36 2.86 -5.45 1.99
C PRO A 36 1.73 -5.25 0.96
N ALA A 37 1.30 -4.01 0.74
CA ALA A 37 0.21 -3.70 -0.18
C ALA A 37 0.62 -3.92 -1.65
N ILE A 38 1.84 -3.49 -2.02
CA ILE A 38 2.39 -3.71 -3.37
C ILE A 38 2.58 -5.21 -3.63
N GLN A 39 3.15 -5.96 -2.69
CA GLN A 39 3.32 -7.41 -2.85
C GLN A 39 1.98 -8.14 -2.98
N ALA A 40 0.95 -7.69 -2.27
CA ALA A 40 -0.39 -8.24 -2.36
C ALA A 40 -1.05 -7.96 -3.73
N LEU A 41 -0.83 -6.77 -4.31
CA LEU A 41 -1.26 -6.42 -5.66
C LEU A 41 -0.62 -7.36 -6.70
N ASP A 42 0.70 -7.48 -6.69
CA ASP A 42 1.44 -8.33 -7.64
C ASP A 42 1.06 -9.81 -7.50
N SER A 43 0.97 -10.28 -6.26
CA SER A 43 0.56 -11.66 -5.96
C SER A 43 -0.86 -11.94 -6.45
N PHE A 44 -1.76 -10.96 -6.35
CA PHE A 44 -3.14 -11.10 -6.80
C PHE A 44 -3.24 -11.12 -8.32
N GLU A 45 -2.50 -10.27 -9.04
CA GLU A 45 -2.50 -10.30 -10.50
C GLU A 45 -2.03 -11.65 -11.06
N GLN A 46 -0.98 -12.21 -10.46
CA GLN A 46 -0.48 -13.54 -10.80
C GLN A 46 -1.51 -14.62 -10.45
N ALA A 47 -2.06 -14.58 -9.23
CA ALA A 47 -3.07 -15.53 -8.79
C ALA A 47 -4.31 -15.50 -9.68
N LYS A 48 -4.77 -14.33 -10.11
CA LYS A 48 -5.92 -14.19 -11.01
C LYS A 48 -5.73 -14.93 -12.33
N ARG A 49 -4.49 -15.02 -12.84
CA ARG A 49 -4.18 -15.74 -14.09
C ARG A 49 -4.12 -17.25 -13.91
N ILE A 50 -3.62 -17.73 -12.77
CA ILE A 50 -3.32 -19.16 -12.56
C ILE A 50 -4.44 -19.85 -11.75
N GLN A 51 -4.95 -19.19 -10.73
CA GLN A 51 -5.96 -19.69 -9.79
C GLN A 51 -6.93 -18.56 -9.41
N PRO A 52 -7.92 -18.26 -10.27
CA PRO A 52 -8.84 -17.13 -10.06
C PRO A 52 -9.68 -17.23 -8.78
N ASN A 53 -9.76 -18.41 -8.16
CA ASN A 53 -10.49 -18.66 -6.92
C ASN A 53 -9.56 -18.91 -5.71
N ASN A 54 -8.30 -18.47 -5.76
CA ASN A 54 -7.39 -18.62 -4.62
C ASN A 54 -7.82 -17.69 -3.47
N VAL A 55 -8.51 -18.26 -2.48
CA VAL A 55 -9.05 -17.55 -1.31
C VAL A 55 -7.97 -16.74 -0.57
N LYS A 56 -6.76 -17.28 -0.43
CA LYS A 56 -5.65 -16.58 0.25
C LYS A 56 -5.20 -15.34 -0.52
N ALA A 57 -5.07 -15.44 -1.84
CA ALA A 57 -4.69 -14.31 -2.68
C ALA A 57 -5.79 -13.23 -2.69
N ILE A 58 -7.07 -13.63 -2.79
CA ILE A 58 -8.20 -12.71 -2.72
C ILE A 58 -8.24 -11.99 -1.36
N TYR A 59 -7.96 -12.70 -0.26
CA TYR A 59 -7.93 -12.12 1.09
C TYR A 59 -6.82 -11.10 1.24
N ASN A 60 -5.58 -11.45 0.88
CA ASN A 60 -4.45 -10.53 0.95
C ASN A 60 -4.68 -9.27 0.11
N TYR A 61 -5.27 -9.42 -1.08
CA TYR A 61 -5.63 -8.27 -1.91
C TYR A 61 -6.72 -7.39 -1.29
N SER A 62 -7.73 -8.00 -0.66
CA SER A 62 -8.76 -7.25 0.07
C SER A 62 -8.17 -6.44 1.22
N VAL A 63 -7.18 -6.98 1.95
CA VAL A 63 -6.47 -6.27 3.02
C VAL A 63 -5.64 -5.12 2.45
N ALA A 64 -4.93 -5.32 1.35
CA ALA A 64 -4.20 -4.25 0.68
C ALA A 64 -5.13 -3.11 0.24
N LEU A 65 -6.31 -3.44 -0.31
CA LEU A 65 -7.32 -2.43 -0.66
C LEU A 65 -7.85 -1.66 0.56
N LEU A 66 -7.94 -2.28 1.74
CA LEU A 66 -8.27 -1.55 2.97
C LEU A 66 -7.18 -0.56 3.37
N HIS A 67 -5.91 -0.96 3.26
CA HIS A 67 -4.78 -0.06 3.52
C HIS A 67 -4.66 1.08 2.49
N LEU A 68 -5.12 0.86 1.26
CA LEU A 68 -5.15 1.86 0.20
C LEU A 68 -6.44 2.72 0.21
N ASP A 69 -7.20 2.69 1.31
CA ASP A 69 -8.47 3.42 1.48
C ASP A 69 -9.50 3.14 0.36
N ARG A 70 -9.56 1.88 -0.10
CA ARG A 70 -10.53 1.37 -1.08
C ARG A 70 -11.48 0.33 -0.46
N PRO A 71 -12.24 0.67 0.61
CA PRO A 71 -13.02 -0.29 1.36
C PRO A 71 -14.18 -0.93 0.57
N GLN A 72 -14.76 -0.23 -0.41
CA GLN A 72 -15.86 -0.79 -1.22
C GLN A 72 -15.39 -1.92 -2.12
N GLU A 73 -14.15 -1.86 -2.60
CA GLU A 73 -13.53 -2.94 -3.39
C GLU A 73 -13.15 -4.12 -2.51
N ALA A 74 -12.55 -3.85 -1.35
CA ALA A 74 -12.25 -4.86 -0.36
C ALA A 74 -13.53 -5.63 0.05
N GLN A 75 -14.63 -4.93 0.30
CA GLN A 75 -15.91 -5.53 0.66
C GLN A 75 -16.41 -6.54 -0.39
N ARG A 76 -16.28 -6.22 -1.69
CA ARG A 76 -16.67 -7.14 -2.77
C ARG A 76 -15.84 -8.41 -2.78
N LEU A 77 -14.52 -8.28 -2.59
CA LEU A 77 -13.62 -9.44 -2.54
C LEU A 77 -13.87 -10.29 -1.30
N LEU A 78 -14.12 -9.67 -0.15
CA LEU A 78 -14.45 -10.38 1.09
C LEU A 78 -15.76 -11.16 0.96
N ARG A 79 -16.78 -10.60 0.29
CA ARG A 79 -18.01 -11.35 -0.04
C ARG A 79 -17.71 -12.54 -0.96
N ARG A 80 -16.86 -12.35 -1.97
CA ARG A 80 -16.44 -13.43 -2.87
C ARG A 80 -15.69 -14.55 -2.12
N ILE A 81 -14.88 -14.22 -1.12
CA ILE A 81 -14.25 -15.22 -0.25
C ILE A 81 -15.32 -16.07 0.44
N LEU A 82 -16.37 -15.45 0.99
CA LEU A 82 -17.43 -16.18 1.67
C LEU A 82 -18.32 -17.00 0.72
N GLU A 83 -18.38 -16.65 -0.56
CA GLU A 83 -18.99 -17.50 -1.59
C GLU A 83 -18.16 -18.77 -1.87
N LEU A 84 -16.82 -18.69 -1.77
CA LEU A 84 -15.89 -19.79 -2.02
C LEU A 84 -15.63 -20.64 -0.77
N ASP A 85 -15.57 -20.00 0.39
CA ASP A 85 -15.36 -20.57 1.72
C ASP A 85 -16.22 -19.79 2.72
N SER A 86 -17.44 -20.29 2.96
CA SER A 86 -18.39 -19.69 3.89
C SER A 86 -17.94 -19.72 5.35
N THR A 87 -16.89 -20.49 5.66
CA THR A 87 -16.34 -20.63 7.01
C THR A 87 -15.11 -19.74 7.25
N HIS A 88 -14.75 -18.89 6.29
CA HIS A 88 -13.57 -18.04 6.35
C HIS A 88 -13.68 -16.93 7.41
N GLN A 89 -13.29 -17.24 8.64
CA GLN A 89 -13.44 -16.37 9.81
C GLN A 89 -12.86 -14.96 9.60
N LYS A 90 -11.68 -14.85 8.97
CA LYS A 90 -11.02 -13.56 8.75
C LYS A 90 -11.82 -12.64 7.83
N ALA A 91 -12.49 -13.19 6.82
CA ALA A 91 -13.30 -12.40 5.90
C ALA A 91 -14.60 -11.93 6.57
N THR A 92 -15.21 -12.80 7.38
CA THR A 92 -16.37 -12.45 8.20
C THR A 92 -16.05 -11.30 9.15
N ILE A 93 -14.94 -11.37 9.87
CA ILE A 93 -14.50 -10.30 10.78
C ILE A 93 -14.26 -9.00 10.02
N ALA A 94 -13.54 -9.04 8.90
CA ALA A 94 -13.25 -7.86 8.10
C ALA A 94 -14.53 -7.19 7.56
N LEU A 95 -15.51 -7.98 7.10
CA LEU A 95 -16.82 -7.46 6.67
C LEU A 95 -17.62 -6.85 7.82
N SER A 96 -17.59 -7.46 9.00
CA SER A 96 -18.25 -6.90 10.19
C SER A 96 -17.68 -5.53 10.52
N HIS A 97 -16.35 -5.37 10.53
CA HIS A 97 -15.71 -4.07 10.79
C HIS A 97 -16.07 -3.01 9.74
N LEU A 98 -16.16 -3.40 8.46
CA LEU A 98 -16.55 -2.50 7.38
C LEU A 98 -18.00 -2.03 7.44
N ASN A 99 -18.90 -2.89 7.94
CA ASN A 99 -20.33 -2.60 7.97
C ASN A 99 -20.81 -2.06 9.33
N SER A 100 -19.95 -2.02 10.35
CA SER A 100 -20.28 -1.42 11.64
C SER A 100 -20.45 0.08 11.45
N PRO A 101 -21.67 0.63 11.63
CA PRO A 101 -21.82 2.07 11.71
C PRO A 101 -21.14 2.53 13.01
N ILE A 102 -20.27 3.53 12.91
CA ILE A 102 -19.80 4.29 14.07
C ILE A 102 -21.07 4.88 14.71
N LEU A 103 -21.49 4.32 15.84
CA LEU A 103 -22.58 4.84 16.68
C LEU A 103 -22.04 5.90 17.63
#